data_AF-A0AAQ1MFK9-F1
#
_entry.id   AF-A0AAQ1MFK9-F1
#
_cell.length_a   1.000
_cell.length_b   1.000
_cell.length_c   1.000
_cell.angle_alpha   90.00
_cell.angle_beta   90.00
_cell.angle_gamma   90.00
#
_symmetry.space_group_name_H-M   'P 1'
#
loop_
_entity.id
_entity.type
_entity.pdbx_description
1 polymer ?
#
loop_
_entity_poly.entity_id
_entity_poly.type
_entity_poly.pdbx_seq_one_letter_code
_entity_poly.pdbx_strand_id
1 'polypeptide(L)'
;MTKRELSQLYYLNREIEQEKRRLGELEAAAQNVSPKITGLPHVGGISDKTAIAAEIADCKAIIEGKIKASIAEYNRLNRYIAGVDDCLMRQILSLRYINGFSWAAVAFRVGGGNTAESVRKAHDRWLSKLSVLSATKR
;
A
#
# COMPACT_ATOMS: atom_id res chain seq x y z
N MET A 1 -2.33 -5.47 -16.94
CA MET A 1 -2.12 -5.54 -15.48
C MET A 1 -0.85 -6.33 -15.21
N THR A 2 0.10 -5.73 -14.52
CA THR A 2 1.41 -6.28 -14.18
C THR A 2 1.52 -6.52 -12.68
N LYS A 3 2.51 -7.32 -12.25
CA LYS A 3 2.79 -7.53 -10.82
C LYS A 3 3.06 -6.23 -10.07
N ARG A 4 3.72 -5.27 -10.72
CA ARG A 4 3.97 -3.93 -10.18
C ARG A 4 2.66 -3.18 -9.93
N GLU A 5 1.76 -3.17 -10.92
CA GLU A 5 0.45 -2.51 -10.81
C GLU A 5 -0.42 -3.15 -9.73
N LEU A 6 -0.46 -4.49 -9.65
CA LEU A 6 -1.19 -5.21 -8.61
C LEU A 6 -0.70 -4.90 -7.19
N SER A 7 0.56 -4.51 -7.05
CA SER A 7 1.18 -4.22 -5.75
C SER A 7 1.02 -2.76 -5.32
N GLN A 8 0.44 -1.88 -6.14
CA GLN A 8 0.35 -0.44 -5.85
C GLN A 8 -0.41 -0.14 -4.57
N LEU A 9 -1.54 -0.82 -4.34
CA LEU A 9 -2.34 -0.65 -3.11
C LEU A 9 -1.51 -0.92 -1.85
N TYR A 10 -0.66 -1.95 -1.87
CA TYR A 10 0.22 -2.29 -0.75
C TYR A 10 1.20 -1.16 -0.43
N TYR A 11 1.83 -0.58 -1.46
CA TYR A 11 2.79 0.51 -1.27
C TYR A 11 2.11 1.80 -0.82
N LEU A 12 0.97 2.16 -1.41
CA LEU A 12 0.17 3.31 -0.97
C LEU A 12 -0.19 3.20 0.52
N ASN A 13 -0.64 2.03 0.97
CA ASN A 13 -0.96 1.81 2.38
C ASN A 13 0.29 1.94 3.28
N ARG A 14 1.46 1.44 2.84
CA ARG A 14 2.71 1.61 3.59
C ARG A 14 3.20 3.04 3.66
N GLU A 15 2.98 3.84 2.62
CA GLU A 15 3.29 5.26 2.62
C GLU A 15 2.35 6.02 3.56
N ILE A 16 1.05 5.71 3.55
CA ILE A 16 0.08 6.28 4.49
C ILE A 16 0.52 6.04 5.94
N GLU A 17 0.95 4.82 6.28
CA GLU A 17 1.42 4.51 7.64
C GLU A 17 2.74 5.20 7.99
N GLN A 18 3.61 5.48 7.01
CA GLN A 18 4.81 6.29 7.23
C GLN A 18 4.45 7.75 7.54
N GLU A 19 3.55 8.34 6.76
CA GLU A 19 3.10 9.71 6.97
C GLU A 19 2.34 9.87 8.29
N LYS A 20 1.50 8.89 8.67
CA LYS A 20 0.84 8.90 10.00
C LYS A 20 1.83 8.88 11.15
N ARG A 21 2.94 8.14 11.04
CA ARG A 21 3.99 8.14 12.06
C ARG A 21 4.67 9.51 12.16
N ARG A 22 5.03 10.10 11.01
CA ARG A 22 5.57 11.47 10.95
C ARG A 22 4.61 12.49 11.56
N LEU A 23 3.31 12.39 11.24
CA LEU A 23 2.29 13.24 11.83
C LEU A 23 2.25 13.11 13.36
N GLY A 24 2.31 11.88 13.88
CA GLY A 24 2.34 11.63 15.32
C GLY A 24 3.57 12.24 16.01
N GLU A 25 4.74 12.19 15.37
CA GLU A 25 5.96 12.84 15.86
C GLU A 25 5.82 14.37 15.91
N LEU A 26 5.26 14.97 14.85
CA LEU A 26 4.99 16.41 14.79
C LEU A 26 3.95 16.85 15.84
N GLU A 27 2.88 16.09 16.03
CA GLU A 27 1.86 16.37 17.04
C GLU A 27 2.43 16.24 18.47
N ALA A 28 3.30 15.26 18.73
CA ALA A 28 4.00 15.13 20.01
C ALA A 28 5.00 16.27 20.27
N ALA A 29 5.68 16.74 19.23
CA ALA A 29 6.57 17.89 19.29
C ALA A 29 5.81 19.20 19.59
N ALA A 30 4.62 19.37 19.00
CA ALA A 30 3.77 20.53 19.25
C ALA A 30 3.26 20.59 20.72
N GLN A 31 3.08 19.44 21.35
CA GLN A 31 2.60 19.33 22.74
C GLN A 31 3.71 19.50 23.79
N ASN A 32 4.97 19.17 23.47
CA ASN A 32 6.10 19.25 24.42
C ASN A 32 6.87 20.58 24.30
N VAL A 33 7.03 21.30 25.42
CA VAL A 33 7.73 22.61 25.50
C VAL A 33 9.29 22.48 25.48
N SER A 34 9.85 21.33 25.13
CA SER A 34 11.31 21.18 24.97
C SER A 34 11.66 20.09 23.95
N PRO A 35 12.28 20.42 22.81
CA PRO A 35 12.68 19.42 21.84
C PRO A 35 14.17 19.08 22.02
N LYS A 36 14.44 17.82 22.36
CA LYS A 36 15.58 17.13 21.73
C LYS A 36 15.00 16.19 20.69
N ILE A 37 14.67 16.75 19.54
CA ILE A 37 14.36 15.98 18.34
C ILE A 37 15.69 15.85 17.59
N THR A 38 16.15 14.62 17.40
CA THR A 38 17.34 14.36 16.59
C THR A 38 16.96 14.50 15.11
N GLY A 39 17.65 15.39 14.39
CA GLY A 39 17.47 15.56 12.93
C GLY A 39 17.08 16.97 12.44
N LEU A 40 16.78 17.92 13.32
CA LEU A 40 16.48 19.32 12.95
C LEU A 40 17.52 20.31 13.52
N PRO A 41 17.94 21.36 12.77
CA PRO A 41 18.75 22.44 13.31
C PRO A 41 17.96 23.25 14.35
N HIS A 42 18.70 23.87 15.28
CA HIS A 42 18.27 24.63 16.47
C HIS A 42 16.89 25.34 16.40
N VAL A 43 16.07 25.10 17.43
CA VAL A 43 14.69 25.59 17.63
C VAL A 43 14.72 26.82 18.57
N GLY A 44 14.21 27.96 18.10
CA GLY A 44 14.02 29.23 18.81
C GLY A 44 12.55 29.67 18.83
N GLY A 45 12.01 29.85 20.05
CA GLY A 45 10.58 29.92 20.37
C GLY A 45 9.69 30.90 19.58
N ILE A 46 8.41 30.51 19.51
CA ILE A 46 7.26 31.14 18.81
C ILE A 46 7.25 30.91 17.29
N SER A 47 8.34 31.18 16.57
CA SER A 47 8.48 30.82 15.14
C SER A 47 8.21 29.33 14.91
N ASP A 48 8.73 28.49 15.81
CA ASP A 48 8.65 27.04 15.67
C ASP A 48 7.24 26.49 15.89
N LYS A 49 6.38 27.13 16.70
CA LYS A 49 5.01 26.62 16.92
C LYS A 49 4.14 26.81 15.69
N THR A 50 4.24 27.95 15.02
CA THR A 50 3.53 28.22 13.77
C THR A 50 4.09 27.37 12.63
N ALA A 51 5.42 27.19 12.56
CA ALA A 51 6.06 26.30 11.59
C ALA A 51 5.62 24.83 11.77
N ILE A 52 5.64 24.32 12.99
CA ILE A 52 5.16 22.95 13.30
C ILE A 52 3.68 22.81 12.96
N ALA A 53 2.85 23.82 13.25
CA ALA A 53 1.42 23.79 12.89
C ALA A 53 1.19 23.73 11.37
N ALA A 54 2.00 24.46 10.59
CA ALA A 54 1.96 24.39 9.13
C ALA A 54 2.39 23.01 8.61
N GLU A 55 3.48 22.44 9.13
CA GLU A 55 3.93 21.09 8.75
C GLU A 55 2.90 20.00 9.09
N ILE A 56 2.21 20.13 10.24
CA ILE A 56 1.10 19.24 10.61
C ILE A 56 -0.03 19.32 9.58
N ALA A 57 -0.41 20.53 9.15
CA ALA A 57 -1.46 20.74 8.16
C ALA A 57 -1.07 20.12 6.80
N ASP A 58 0.17 20.33 6.35
CA ASP A 58 0.70 19.76 5.12
C ASP A 58 0.72 18.23 5.17
N CYS A 59 1.19 17.65 6.29
CA CYS A 59 1.22 16.20 6.47
C CYS A 59 -0.20 15.60 6.46
N LYS A 60 -1.18 16.27 7.07
CA LYS A 60 -2.60 15.87 7.01
C LYS A 60 -3.13 15.89 5.58
N ALA A 61 -2.83 16.94 4.81
CA ALA A 61 -3.25 17.05 3.41
C ALA A 61 -2.63 15.94 2.53
N ILE A 62 -1.34 15.63 2.75
CA ILE A 62 -0.65 14.52 2.06
C ILE A 62 -1.31 13.18 2.38
N ILE A 63 -1.59 12.91 3.65
CA ILE A 63 -2.27 11.69 4.09
C ILE A 63 -3.64 11.57 3.42
N GLU A 64 -4.43 12.65 3.41
CA GLU A 64 -5.75 12.66 2.77
C GLU A 64 -5.65 12.35 1.26
N GLY A 65 -4.70 12.98 0.56
CA GLY A 65 -4.45 12.70 -0.85
C GLY A 65 -4.08 11.24 -1.11
N LYS A 66 -3.20 10.66 -0.29
CA LYS A 66 -2.80 9.25 -0.39
C LYS A 66 -3.95 8.30 -0.06
N ILE A 67 -4.82 8.61 0.91
CA ILE A 67 -6.02 7.82 1.22
C ILE A 67 -6.96 7.79 0.01
N LYS A 68 -7.22 8.94 -0.62
CA LYS A 68 -8.04 9.01 -1.85
C LYS A 68 -7.44 8.16 -2.97
N ALA A 69 -6.12 8.23 -3.17
CA ALA A 69 -5.41 7.40 -4.13
C ALA A 69 -5.51 5.90 -3.80
N SER A 70 -5.37 5.52 -2.53
CA SER A 70 -5.50 4.13 -2.06
C SER A 70 -6.92 3.59 -2.31
N ILE A 71 -7.96 4.38 -2.03
CA ILE A 71 -9.35 4.00 -2.32
C ILE A 71 -9.57 3.80 -3.82
N ALA A 72 -9.07 4.73 -4.65
CA ALA A 72 -9.18 4.62 -6.10
C ALA A 72 -8.47 3.35 -6.62
N GLU A 73 -7.28 3.05 -6.10
CA GLU A 73 -6.53 1.85 -6.47
C GLU A 73 -7.22 0.56 -5.98
N TYR A 74 -7.75 0.55 -4.75
CA TYR A 74 -8.55 -0.56 -4.23
C TYR A 74 -9.74 -0.88 -5.14
N ASN A 75 -10.48 0.16 -5.56
CA ASN A 75 -11.61 0.00 -6.48
C ASN A 75 -11.16 -0.44 -7.89
N ARG A 76 -10.01 0.02 -8.36
CA ARG A 76 -9.42 -0.42 -9.63
C ARG A 76 -9.07 -1.91 -9.59
N LEU A 77 -8.39 -2.36 -8.53
CA LEU A 77 -8.00 -3.75 -8.36
C LEU A 77 -9.20 -4.67 -8.20
N ASN A 78 -10.20 -4.30 -7.39
CA ASN A 78 -11.42 -5.10 -7.26
C ASN A 78 -12.16 -5.28 -8.59
N ARG A 79 -12.31 -4.19 -9.38
CA ARG A 79 -12.92 -4.29 -10.72
C ARG A 79 -12.11 -5.18 -11.67
N TYR A 80 -10.79 -5.04 -11.67
CA TYR A 80 -9.92 -5.90 -12.48
C TYR A 80 -10.06 -7.37 -12.08
N ILE A 81 -9.98 -7.68 -10.78
CA ILE A 81 -10.07 -9.05 -10.26
C ILE A 81 -11.45 -9.64 -10.55
N ALA A 82 -12.52 -8.86 -10.40
CA ALA A 82 -13.87 -9.31 -10.73
C ALA A 82 -14.01 -9.79 -12.19
N GLY A 83 -13.25 -9.21 -13.12
CA GLY A 83 -13.22 -9.60 -14.54
C GLY A 83 -12.31 -10.79 -14.90
N VAL A 84 -11.62 -11.42 -13.95
CA VAL A 84 -10.74 -12.58 -14.22
C VAL A 84 -11.58 -13.85 -14.38
N ASP A 85 -11.57 -14.58 -15.49
CA ASP A 85 -12.47 -15.76 -15.61
C ASP A 85 -12.14 -16.90 -14.63
N ASP A 86 -10.86 -17.17 -14.40
CA ASP A 86 -10.38 -18.23 -13.51
C ASP A 86 -10.74 -17.93 -12.03
N CYS A 87 -11.64 -18.74 -11.46
CA CYS A 87 -12.12 -18.56 -10.09
C CYS A 87 -11.02 -18.73 -9.03
N LEU A 88 -10.11 -19.67 -9.20
CA LEU A 88 -8.99 -19.90 -8.29
C LEU A 88 -8.03 -18.71 -8.36
N MET A 89 -7.73 -18.22 -9.57
CA MET A 89 -6.85 -17.07 -9.72
C MET A 89 -7.47 -15.80 -9.14
N ARG A 90 -8.78 -15.60 -9.33
CA ARG A 90 -9.53 -14.50 -8.69
C ARG A 90 -9.35 -14.52 -7.18
N GLN A 91 -9.52 -15.69 -6.55
CA GLN A 91 -9.33 -15.88 -5.11
C GLN A 91 -7.88 -15.58 -4.68
N ILE A 92 -6.89 -16.12 -5.39
CA ILE A 92 -5.46 -15.88 -5.12
C ILE A 92 -5.14 -14.39 -5.19
N LEU A 93 -5.61 -13.68 -6.22
CA LEU A 93 -5.37 -12.25 -6.41
C LEU A 93 -6.00 -11.42 -5.30
N SER A 94 -7.25 -11.69 -4.92
CA SER A 94 -7.92 -10.99 -3.81
C SER A 94 -7.13 -11.16 -2.51
N LEU A 95 -6.81 -12.40 -2.15
CA LEU A 95 -6.06 -12.69 -0.93
C LEU A 95 -4.68 -12.03 -0.93
N ARG A 96 -3.99 -12.03 -2.07
CA ARG A 96 -2.63 -11.51 -2.17
C ARG A 96 -2.58 -9.98 -2.20
N TYR A 97 -3.44 -9.34 -2.99
CA TYR A 97 -3.31 -7.93 -3.34
C TYR A 97 -4.35 -7.02 -2.68
N ILE A 98 -5.54 -7.55 -2.38
CA ILE A 98 -6.58 -6.80 -1.66
C ILE A 98 -6.41 -6.99 -0.15
N ASN A 99 -6.30 -8.24 0.30
CA ASN A 99 -6.13 -8.53 1.73
C ASN A 99 -4.68 -8.43 2.22
N GLY A 100 -3.71 -8.36 1.30
CA GLY A 100 -2.29 -8.20 1.64
C GLY A 100 -1.64 -9.42 2.31
N PHE A 101 -2.20 -10.62 2.13
CA PHE A 101 -1.67 -11.83 2.77
C PHE A 101 -0.33 -12.30 2.17
N SER A 102 0.51 -12.91 3.01
CA SER A 102 1.72 -13.62 2.58
C SER A 102 1.35 -14.85 1.73
N TRP A 103 2.27 -15.33 0.89
CA TRP A 103 2.01 -16.54 0.08
C TRP A 103 1.65 -17.78 0.91
N ALA A 104 2.24 -17.91 2.11
CA ALA A 104 1.87 -18.97 3.05
C ALA A 104 0.42 -18.82 3.53
N ALA A 105 0.01 -17.61 3.90
CA ALA A 105 -1.36 -17.31 4.34
C ALA A 105 -2.39 -17.44 3.19
N VAL A 106 -1.98 -17.12 1.95
CA VAL A 106 -2.79 -17.34 0.74
C VAL A 106 -2.96 -18.85 0.51
N ALA A 107 -1.87 -19.63 0.50
CA ALA A 107 -1.94 -21.08 0.28
C ALA A 107 -2.80 -21.79 1.33
N PHE A 108 -2.67 -21.40 2.60
CA PHE A 108 -3.52 -21.91 3.67
C PHE A 108 -5.01 -21.63 3.43
N ARG A 109 -5.36 -20.41 2.99
CA ARG A 109 -6.77 -20.01 2.74
C ARG A 109 -7.36 -20.57 1.45
N VAL A 110 -6.53 -20.78 0.44
CA VAL A 110 -6.93 -21.51 -0.77
C VAL A 110 -7.21 -22.98 -0.44
N GLY A 111 -6.46 -23.57 0.50
CA GLY A 111 -6.67 -24.94 0.95
C GLY A 111 -6.13 -25.98 -0.04
N GLY A 112 -6.60 -27.23 0.07
CA GLY A 112 -6.26 -28.31 -0.87
C GLY A 112 -4.81 -28.81 -0.81
N GLY A 113 -4.11 -28.61 0.31
CA GLY A 113 -2.71 -29.04 0.47
C GLY A 113 -1.69 -28.20 -0.33
N ASN A 114 -2.09 -27.01 -0.79
CA ASN A 114 -1.21 -26.12 -1.53
C ASN A 114 -0.06 -25.59 -0.66
N THR A 115 1.12 -25.45 -1.27
CA THR A 115 2.27 -24.76 -0.67
C THR A 115 2.34 -23.30 -1.14
N ALA A 116 2.96 -22.43 -0.33
CA ALA A 116 3.21 -21.03 -0.71
C ALA A 116 3.84 -20.90 -2.09
N GLU A 117 4.82 -21.76 -2.39
CA GLU A 117 5.55 -21.76 -3.65
C GLU A 117 4.71 -22.23 -4.83
N SER A 118 3.87 -23.27 -4.64
CA SER A 118 2.96 -23.75 -5.68
C SER A 118 1.98 -22.68 -6.14
N VAL A 119 1.38 -21.94 -5.18
CA VAL A 119 0.43 -20.86 -5.45
C VAL A 119 1.12 -19.68 -6.11
N ARG A 120 2.30 -19.27 -5.61
CA ARG A 120 3.09 -18.20 -6.22
C ARG A 120 3.46 -18.51 -7.67
N LYS A 121 3.91 -19.75 -7.95
CA LYS A 121 4.23 -20.19 -9.32
C LYS A 121 3.01 -20.22 -10.22
N ALA A 122 1.85 -20.68 -9.73
CA ALA A 122 0.60 -20.65 -10.49
C ALA A 122 0.22 -19.22 -10.88
N HIS A 123 0.28 -18.31 -9.91
CA HIS A 123 0.09 -16.87 -10.12
C HIS A 123 1.06 -16.29 -11.15
N ASP A 124 2.36 -16.50 -10.97
CA ASP A 124 3.39 -15.90 -11.84
C ASP A 124 3.24 -16.43 -13.28
N ARG A 125 2.95 -17.73 -13.48
CA ARG A 125 2.65 -18.30 -14.80
C ARG A 125 1.41 -17.69 -15.44
N TRP A 126 0.35 -17.48 -14.64
CA TRP A 126 -0.88 -16.88 -15.14
C TRP A 126 -0.66 -15.45 -15.63
N LEU A 127 0.09 -14.63 -14.87
CA LEU A 127 0.46 -13.28 -15.30
C LEU A 127 1.30 -13.30 -16.58
N SER A 128 2.26 -14.22 -16.71
CA SER A 128 3.07 -14.32 -17.93
C SER A 128 2.26 -14.68 -19.16
N LYS A 129 1.23 -15.53 -19.03
CA LYS A 129 0.32 -15.86 -20.15
C LYS A 129 -0.44 -14.63 -20.62
N LEU A 130 -0.91 -13.78 -19.71
CA LEU A 130 -1.60 -12.54 -20.06
C LEU A 130 -0.69 -11.56 -20.80
N SER A 131 0.58 -11.44 -20.40
CA SER A 131 1.52 -10.56 -21.11
C SER A 131 1.76 -11.01 -22.55
N VAL A 132 1.89 -12.32 -22.77
CA VAL A 132 2.09 -12.89 -24.12
C VAL A 132 0.84 -12.67 -24.99
N LEU A 133 -0.35 -12.96 -24.47
CA LEU A 133 -1.61 -12.78 -25.20
C LEU A 133 -1.86 -11.31 -25.62
N SER A 134 -1.42 -10.35 -24.81
CA SER A 134 -1.51 -8.92 -25.15
C SER A 134 -0.49 -8.45 -26.20
N ALA A 135 0.58 -9.23 -26.42
CA ALA A 135 1.60 -8.95 -27.43
C ALA A 135 1.25 -9.57 -28.80
N THR A 136 0.55 -10.70 -28.83
CA THR A 136 0.16 -11.40 -30.07
C THR A 136 -1.10 -10.82 -30.74
N LYS A 137 -1.88 -10.00 -30.04
CA LYS A 137 -3.08 -9.32 -30.57
C LYS A 137 -2.79 -7.94 -31.20
N ARG A 138 -1.54 -7.61 -31.51
CA ARG A 138 -1.15 -6.36 -32.17
C ARG A 138 -0.67 -6.60 -33.59
#